data_AF-A0A6I7YIW2-F1
#
_entry.id   AF-A0A6I7YIW2-F1
#
_cell.length_a   1.000
_cell.length_b   1.000
_cell.length_c   1.000
_cell.angle_alpha   90.00
_cell.angle_beta   90.00
_cell.angle_gamma   90.00
#
_symmetry.space_group_name_H-M   'P 1'
#
loop_
_entity.id
_entity.type
_entity.pdbx_description
1 polymer ?
#
loop_
_entity_poly.entity_id
_entity_poly.type
_entity_poly.pdbx_seq_one_letter_code
_entity_poly.pdbx_strand_id
1 'polypeptide(L)'
;HLDTPGTLLLCAPPRGPHRHAERACAELAAAGGDIGRIPATPGALCPMIYAPVTAAARGEWNGRPVTYARTFANSCVLGADTGAVFALGE
;
A
#
# COMPACT_ATOMS: atom_id res chain seq x y z
N HIS A 1 7.83 -20.04 4.31
CA HIS A 1 8.04 -18.98 3.31
C HIS A 1 7.03 -17.87 3.61
N LEU A 2 7.24 -17.11 4.69
CA LEU A 2 6.23 -16.20 5.28
C LEU A 2 6.84 -14.94 5.92
N ASP A 3 8.10 -14.61 5.61
CA ASP A 3 8.80 -13.47 6.21
C ASP A 3 8.78 -12.26 5.28
N THR A 4 7.62 -11.97 4.68
CA THR A 4 7.41 -10.64 4.07
C THR A 4 6.95 -9.74 5.21
N PRO A 5 7.72 -8.70 5.58
CA PRO A 5 7.31 -7.79 6.65
C PRO A 5 5.98 -7.14 6.25
N GLY A 6 4.92 -7.55 6.94
CA GLY A 6 3.58 -7.02 6.79
C GLY A 6 3.18 -6.30 8.06
N THR A 7 2.36 -5.27 7.92
CA THR A 7 1.82 -4.52 9.05
C THR A 7 0.30 -4.49 8.95
N LEU A 8 -0.37 -4.56 10.10
CA LEU A 8 -1.83 -4.46 10.16
C LEU A 8 -2.25 -2.99 10.05
N LEU A 9 -3.25 -2.74 9.20
CA LEU A 9 -3.91 -1.45 9.05
C LEU A 9 -5.39 -1.62 9.36
N LEU A 10 -5.89 -0.91 10.38
CA LEU A 10 -7.31 -0.83 10.72
C LEU A 10 -7.77 0.59 10.39
N CYS A 11 -8.90 0.76 9.69
CA CYS A 11 -9.35 2.08 9.21
C CYS A 11 -10.63 2.61 9.86
N ALA A 12 -11.24 1.85 10.78
CA ALA A 12 -12.46 2.24 11.47
C ALA A 12 -12.39 1.84 12.96
N PRO A 13 -11.57 2.51 13.80
CA PRO A 13 -10.80 3.75 13.54
C PRO A 13 -9.38 3.49 12.98
N PRO A 14 -8.69 4.50 12.39
CA PRO A 14 -7.30 4.39 11.92
C PRO A 14 -6.34 3.98 13.05
N ARG A 15 -5.87 2.74 13.04
CA ARG A 15 -5.04 2.13 14.11
C ARG A 15 -4.15 1.04 13.54
N GLY A 16 -3.12 0.67 14.29
CA GLY A 16 -2.22 -0.44 13.99
C GLY A 16 -0.75 -0.01 13.94
N PRO A 17 0.18 -0.94 13.71
CA PRO A 17 1.60 -0.66 13.60
C PRO A 17 2.00 0.17 12.35
N HIS A 18 1.05 0.51 11.49
CA HIS A 18 1.28 1.31 10.30
C HIS A 18 1.56 2.78 10.64
N ARG A 19 2.80 3.25 10.43
CA ARG A 19 3.23 4.64 10.72
C ARG A 19 2.31 5.69 10.09
N HIS A 20 1.86 5.45 8.86
CA HIS A 20 0.98 6.34 8.11
C HIS A 20 -0.49 5.88 8.07
N ALA A 21 -0.99 5.25 9.15
CA ALA A 21 -2.32 4.65 9.17
C ALA A 21 -3.44 5.60 8.70
N GLU A 22 -3.45 6.84 9.19
CA GLU A 22 -4.48 7.82 8.79
C GLU A 22 -4.46 8.10 7.27
N ARG A 23 -3.28 8.31 6.69
CA ARG A 23 -3.12 8.61 5.27
C ARG A 23 -3.43 7.40 4.40
N ALA A 24 -2.95 6.23 4.78
CA ALA A 24 -3.25 4.97 4.10
C ALA A 24 -4.76 4.69 4.08
N CYS A 25 -5.44 4.93 5.20
CA CYS A 25 -6.89 4.78 5.29
C CYS A 25 -7.65 5.81 4.44
N ALA A 26 -7.17 7.05 4.37
CA ALA A 26 -7.77 8.08 3.51
C ALA A 26 -7.63 7.73 2.02
N GLU A 27 -6.45 7.24 1.59
CA GLU A 27 -6.21 6.81 0.22
C GLU A 27 -7.04 5.58 -0.15
N LEU A 28 -7.11 4.59 0.75
CA LEU A 28 -8.02 3.44 0.59
C LEU A 28 -9.48 3.87 0.53
N ALA A 29 -9.90 4.83 1.36
CA ALA A 29 -11.27 5.34 1.34
C ALA A 29 -11.60 6.05 0.02
N ALA A 30 -10.68 6.86 -0.49
CA ALA A 30 -10.81 7.52 -1.80
C ALA A 30 -10.89 6.49 -2.95
N ALA A 31 -10.16 5.38 -2.82
CA ALA A 31 -10.16 4.28 -3.79
C ALA A 31 -11.27 3.23 -3.55
N GLY A 32 -12.11 3.41 -2.52
CA GLY A 32 -13.18 2.46 -2.19
C GLY A 32 -12.70 1.09 -1.69
N GLY A 33 -11.49 1.02 -1.12
CA GLY A 33 -10.85 -0.22 -0.66
C GLY A 33 -10.04 -0.95 -1.73
N ASP A 34 -9.97 -0.42 -2.95
CA ASP A 34 -9.21 -0.99 -4.04
C ASP A 34 -7.84 -0.33 -4.17
N ILE A 35 -6.80 -1.02 -3.71
CA ILE A 35 -5.42 -0.52 -3.73
C ILE A 35 -4.93 -0.23 -5.16
N GLY A 36 -5.43 -0.97 -6.16
CA GLY A 36 -5.06 -0.74 -7.56
C GLY A 36 -5.67 0.52 -8.16
N ARG A 37 -6.60 1.19 -7.46
CA ARG A 37 -7.23 2.44 -7.89
C ARG A 37 -6.69 3.66 -7.16
N ILE A 38 -5.72 3.49 -6.27
CA ILE A 38 -5.06 4.61 -5.61
C ILE A 38 -4.33 5.42 -6.68
N PRO A 39 -4.55 6.74 -6.76
CA PRO A 39 -3.85 7.56 -7.73
C PRO A 39 -2.36 7.59 -7.40
N ALA A 40 -1.53 7.37 -8.41
CA ALA A 40 -0.10 7.50 -8.28
C ALA A 40 0.28 8.93 -7.86
N THR A 41 1.35 9.05 -7.08
CA THR A 41 1.89 10.32 -6.59
C THR A 41 2.42 11.13 -7.79
N PRO A 42 1.82 12.29 -8.11
CA PRO A 42 2.22 13.08 -9.24
C PRO A 42 3.64 13.63 -9.05
N GLY A 43 4.48 13.48 -10.07
CA GLY A 43 5.86 13.99 -10.05
C GLY A 43 6.86 13.15 -9.26
N ALA A 44 6.51 11.91 -8.87
CA ALA A 44 7.47 11.01 -8.25
C ALA A 44 8.64 10.69 -9.21
N LEU A 45 9.86 11.04 -8.80
CA LEU A 45 11.09 10.78 -9.55
C LEU A 45 11.73 9.49 -9.03
N CYS A 46 11.48 8.39 -9.74
CA CYS A 46 12.06 7.10 -9.37
C CYS A 46 13.32 6.77 -10.16
N PRO A 47 14.36 6.21 -9.51
CA PRO A 47 15.54 5.72 -10.20
C PRO A 47 15.17 4.56 -11.14
N MET A 48 15.92 4.42 -12.23
CA MET A 48 15.77 3.34 -13.21
C MET A 48 16.39 2.01 -12.73
N ILE A 49 16.68 1.87 -11.44
CA ILE A 49 17.19 0.63 -10.87
C ILE A 49 16.11 -0.45 -10.91
N TYR A 50 16.48 -1.64 -11.36
CA TYR A 50 15.60 -2.81 -11.33
C TYR A 50 15.90 -3.67 -10.11
N ALA A 51 15.03 -3.58 -9.12
CA ALA A 51 15.10 -4.32 -7.86
C ALA A 51 13.66 -4.69 -7.46
N PRO A 52 13.09 -5.72 -8.11
CA PRO A 52 11.66 -5.94 -8.08
C PRO A 52 11.16 -6.26 -6.67
N VAL A 53 10.05 -5.63 -6.29
CA VAL A 53 9.40 -5.83 -5.00
C VAL A 53 7.95 -6.23 -5.22
N THR A 54 7.47 -7.22 -4.47
CA THR A 54 6.08 -7.68 -4.54
C THR A 54 5.31 -7.16 -3.34
N ALA A 55 4.35 -6.29 -3.59
CA ALA A 55 3.41 -5.81 -2.59
C ALA A 55 2.21 -6.76 -2.55
N ALA A 56 1.83 -7.19 -1.35
CA ALA A 56 0.64 -7.99 -1.14
C ALA A 56 -0.15 -7.45 0.04
N ALA A 57 -1.46 -7.30 -0.13
CA ALA A 57 -2.38 -6.92 0.93
C ALA A 57 -3.60 -7.85 0.89
N ARG A 58 -4.04 -8.28 2.07
CA ARG A 58 -5.22 -9.11 2.26
C ARG A 58 -5.98 -8.61 3.47
N GLY A 59 -7.30 -8.57 3.37
CA GLY A 59 -8.15 -8.15 4.47
C GLY A 59 -9.58 -7.95 4.01
N GLU A 60 -10.32 -7.15 4.76
CA GLU A 60 -11.69 -6.77 4.44
C GLU A 60 -11.84 -5.26 4.50
N TRP A 61 -12.59 -4.71 3.53
CA TRP A 61 -12.96 -3.31 3.48
C TRP A 61 -14.48 -3.20 3.39
N ASN A 62 -15.14 -2.66 4.43
CA ASN A 62 -16.61 -2.55 4.50
C ASN A 62 -17.35 -3.86 4.14
N GLY A 63 -16.86 -5.00 4.63
CA GLY A 63 -17.43 -6.33 4.35
C GLY A 63 -17.09 -6.91 2.97
N ARG A 64 -16.24 -6.25 2.19
CA ARG A 64 -15.72 -6.76 0.92
C ARG A 64 -14.32 -7.34 1.12
N PRO A 65 -14.06 -8.59 0.70
CA PRO A 65 -12.72 -9.13 0.76
C PRO A 65 -11.81 -8.35 -0.19
N VAL A 66 -10.70 -7.84 0.33
CA VAL A 66 -9.65 -7.18 -0.42
C VAL A 66 -8.50 -8.18 -0.55
N THR A 67 -8.13 -8.49 -1.78
CA THR A 67 -6.90 -9.23 -2.10
C THR A 67 -6.17 -8.49 -3.19
N TYR A 68 -4.97 -8.06 -2.89
CA TYR A 68 -4.11 -7.34 -3.80
C TYR A 68 -2.74 -7.98 -3.81
N ALA A 69 -2.18 -8.20 -4.99
CA ALA A 69 -0.81 -8.63 -5.18
C ALA A 69 -0.29 -8.02 -6.47
N ARG A 70 0.81 -7.26 -6.40
CA ARG A 70 1.45 -6.66 -7.57
C ARG A 70 2.95 -6.56 -7.37
N THR A 71 3.70 -6.84 -8.43
CA THR A 71 5.15 -6.66 -8.47
C THR A 71 5.48 -5.34 -9.14
N PHE A 72 6.34 -4.55 -8.50
CA PHE A 72 6.85 -3.27 -8.97
C PHE A 72 8.31 -3.39 -9.33
N ALA A 73 8.78 -2.54 -10.25
CA ALA A 73 10.17 -2.57 -10.71
C ALA A 73 11.18 -2.23 -9.60
N ASN A 74 10.78 -1.39 -8.63
CA ASN A 74 11.54 -1.06 -7.43
C ASN A 74 10.63 -0.49 -6.33
N SER A 75 11.17 -0.31 -5.12
CA SER A 75 10.45 0.24 -3.96
C SER A 75 9.97 1.67 -4.15
N CYS A 76 10.67 2.49 -4.94
CA CYS A 76 10.20 3.83 -5.27
C CYS A 76 8.93 3.78 -6.12
N VAL A 77 8.89 2.96 -7.16
CA VAL A 77 7.70 2.79 -8.00
C VAL A 77 6.53 2.24 -7.18
N LEU A 78 6.79 1.31 -6.26
CA LEU A 78 5.77 0.84 -5.31
C LEU A 78 5.19 2.00 -4.49
N GLY A 79 6.04 2.82 -3.86
CA GLY A 79 5.57 3.95 -3.04
C GLY A 79 4.87 5.03 -3.88
N ALA A 80 5.34 5.26 -5.11
CA ALA A 80 4.73 6.21 -6.03
C ALA A 80 3.32 5.75 -6.46
N ASP A 81 3.14 4.47 -6.78
CA ASP A 81 1.87 3.94 -7.31
C ASP A 81 0.83 3.66 -6.22
N THR A 82 1.28 3.30 -5.01
CA THR A 82 0.40 2.87 -3.90
C THR A 82 0.32 3.85 -2.73
N GLY A 83 1.05 4.96 -2.81
CA GLY A 83 1.02 6.02 -1.81
C GLY A 83 1.45 5.53 -0.43
N ALA A 84 0.71 5.94 0.58
CA ALA A 84 0.95 5.61 1.97
C ALA A 84 0.58 4.16 2.33
N VAL A 85 -0.14 3.42 1.49
CA VAL A 85 -0.66 2.07 1.85
C VAL A 85 0.44 1.03 2.04
N PHE A 86 1.55 1.13 1.31
CA PHE A 86 2.72 0.26 1.48
C PHE A 86 3.95 1.01 2.01
N ALA A 87 3.77 2.20 2.58
CA ALA A 87 4.82 2.93 3.28
C ALA A 87 5.05 2.33 4.69
N LEU A 88 5.57 1.09 4.71
CA LEU A 88 5.78 0.28 5.92
C LEU A 88 7.18 0.40 6.53
N GLY A 89 8.15 0.94 5.78
CA GLY A 89 9.54 1.15 6.20
C GLY A 89 9.85 2.63 6.44
N GLU A 90 11.04 2.90 7.00
CA GLU A 90 11.59 4.26 7.11
C GLU A 90 12.02 4.84 5.75
#